data_AF-A0A355B577-F1
#
_entry.id   AF-A0A355B577-F1
#
_cell.length_a   1.000
_cell.length_b   1.000
_cell.length_c   1.000
_cell.angle_alpha   90.00
_cell.angle_beta   90.00
_cell.angle_gamma   90.00
#
_symmetry.space_group_name_H-M   'P 1'
#
loop_
_entity.id
_entity.type
_entity.pdbx_description
1 polymer ?
#
loop_
_entity_poly.entity_id
_entity_poly.type
_entity_poly.pdbx_seq_one_letter_code
_entity_poly.pdbx_strand_id
1 'polypeptide(L)'
;IFEAFEAHPGLSGLVELMMEEAELTDGLSVTRMVDAVRLLVDRFDQVRLIRSPQMLAHSIYRLGMLTEGSRLELVEPREEEGEAS
;
A
#
# COMPACT_ATOMS: atom_id res chain seq x y z
N ILE A 1 2.00 10.37 25.54
CA ILE A 1 3.34 9.84 25.20
C ILE A 1 3.33 9.60 23.70
N PHE A 2 3.61 10.64 22.92
CA PHE A 2 3.90 10.53 21.49
C PHE A 2 5.38 10.86 21.40
N GLU A 3 6.23 9.85 21.56
CA GLU A 3 7.66 10.01 21.37
C GLU A 3 7.97 10.17 19.89
N ALA A 4 8.95 11.03 19.64
CA ALA A 4 9.32 11.59 18.37
C ALA A 4 9.58 10.53 17.30
N PHE A 5 8.90 10.69 16.15
CA PHE A 5 9.46 10.23 14.88
C PHE A 5 10.66 11.11 14.55
N GLU A 6 11.82 10.81 15.15
CA GLU A 6 13.09 11.27 14.58
C GLU A 6 13.20 10.65 13.19
N ALA A 7 12.90 11.45 12.17
CA ALA A 7 13.09 11.06 10.78
C ALA A 7 14.60 10.86 10.56
N HIS A 8 15.07 9.62 10.65
CA HIS A 8 16.43 9.26 10.26
C HIS A 8 16.63 9.62 8.78
N PRO A 9 17.47 10.62 8.44
CA PRO A 9 17.62 11.12 7.06
C PRO A 9 18.20 10.10 6.06
N GLY A 10 18.46 8.86 6.49
CA GLY A 10 19.14 7.82 5.70
C GLY A 10 18.28 6.63 5.26
N LEU A 11 17.00 6.55 5.62
CA LEU A 11 16.12 5.47 5.13
C LEU A 11 15.48 5.83 3.79
N SER A 12 16.27 6.15 2.75
CA SER A 12 15.76 6.22 1.37
C SER A 12 15.78 4.82 0.72
N GLY A 13 15.42 3.81 1.50
CA GLY A 13 15.48 2.41 1.08
C GLY A 13 14.22 1.93 0.39
N LEU A 14 14.25 0.65 0.00
CA LEU A 14 13.08 -0.15 -0.32
C LEU A 14 12.31 -0.47 0.97
N VAL A 15 10.99 -0.35 0.95
CA VAL A 15 10.09 -0.89 1.98
C VAL A 15 9.11 -1.89 1.36
N GLU A 16 8.94 -3.01 2.04
CA GLU A 16 8.04 -4.09 1.63
C GLU A 16 6.97 -4.29 2.71
N LEU A 17 5.69 -4.22 2.33
CA LEU A 17 4.56 -4.47 3.22
C LEU A 17 3.93 -5.81 2.86
N MET A 18 4.01 -6.75 3.80
CA MET A 18 3.29 -8.03 3.73
C MET A 18 1.84 -7.80 4.14
N MET A 19 0.89 -8.08 3.24
CA MET A 19 -0.54 -7.77 3.46
C MET A 19 -1.45 -9.01 3.42
N GLU A 20 -0.89 -10.20 3.57
CA GLU A 20 -1.63 -11.48 3.54
C GLU A 20 -2.80 -11.48 4.53
N GLU A 21 -2.56 -11.04 5.76
CA GLU A 21 -3.53 -11.02 6.85
C GLU A 21 -4.28 -9.67 6.96
N ALA A 22 -3.97 -8.70 6.08
CA ALA A 22 -4.63 -7.40 6.14
C ALA A 22 -6.10 -7.54 5.67
N GLU A 23 -7.05 -7.14 6.50
CA GLU A 23 -8.45 -7.09 6.14
C GLU A 23 -8.91 -5.63 6.03
N LEU A 24 -9.49 -5.28 4.89
CA LEU A 24 -10.12 -3.99 4.65
C LEU A 24 -11.59 -4.28 4.42
N THR A 25 -12.43 -3.97 5.41
CA THR A 25 -13.84 -4.41 5.43
C THR A 25 -14.80 -3.36 4.86
N ASP A 26 -14.32 -2.14 4.61
CA ASP A 26 -15.14 -1.04 4.10
C ASP A 26 -14.32 0.00 3.30
N GLY A 27 -15.03 0.90 2.62
CA GLY A 27 -14.39 1.95 1.81
C GLY A 27 -13.55 2.95 2.63
N LEU A 28 -13.85 3.15 3.91
CA LEU A 28 -13.09 4.06 4.77
C LEU A 28 -11.72 3.46 5.12
N SER A 29 -11.67 2.17 5.44
CA SER A 29 -10.43 1.43 5.69
C SER A 29 -9.52 1.43 4.46
N VAL A 30 -10.11 1.25 3.26
CA VAL A 30 -9.37 1.35 1.99
C VAL A 30 -8.82 2.76 1.80
N THR A 31 -9.62 3.81 2.03
CA THR A 31 -9.18 5.20 1.89
C THR A 31 -8.01 5.52 2.83
N ARG A 32 -8.11 5.10 4.10
CA ARG A 32 -7.04 5.30 5.09
C ARG A 32 -5.76 4.54 4.70
N MET A 33 -5.90 3.34 4.16
CA MET A 33 -4.74 2.56 3.71
C MET A 33 -4.09 3.20 2.47
N VAL A 34 -4.86 3.75 1.54
CA VAL A 34 -4.32 4.54 0.41
C VAL A 34 -3.53 5.74 0.92
N ASP A 35 -4.05 6.47 1.91
CA ASP A 35 -3.34 7.61 2.49
C ASP A 35 -2.04 7.19 3.20
N ALA A 36 -2.04 6.05 3.89
CA ALA A 36 -0.82 5.48 4.47
C ALA A 36 0.21 5.11 3.40
N VAL A 37 -0.22 4.48 2.29
CA VAL A 37 0.65 4.15 1.15
C VAL A 37 1.26 5.42 0.55
N ARG A 38 0.50 6.51 0.42
CA ARG A 38 1.03 7.81 -0.06
C ARG A 38 2.14 8.32 0.84
N LEU A 39 1.95 8.29 2.16
CA LEU A 39 2.97 8.71 3.11
C LEU A 39 4.25 7.86 3.01
N LEU A 40 4.11 6.55 2.78
CA LEU A 40 5.26 5.67 2.54
C LEU A 40 5.97 6.02 1.23
N VAL A 41 5.22 6.22 0.14
CA VAL A 41 5.78 6.61 -1.15
C VAL A 41 6.51 7.95 -1.05
N ASP A 42 5.96 8.92 -0.31
CA ASP A 42 6.63 10.21 -0.10
C ASP A 42 7.95 10.07 0.66
N ARG A 43 8.06 9.06 1.53
CA ARG A 43 9.19 8.89 2.46
C ARG A 43 10.31 7.98 1.94
N PHE A 44 9.98 6.99 1.10
CA PHE A 44 10.88 5.93 0.66
C PHE A 44 11.13 5.98 -0.86
N ASP A 45 12.25 5.40 -1.31
CA ASP A 45 12.61 5.39 -2.73
C ASP A 45 11.81 4.34 -3.51
N GLN A 46 11.40 3.26 -2.84
CA GLN A 46 10.53 2.24 -3.40
C GLN A 46 9.64 1.62 -2.31
N VAL A 47 8.37 1.40 -2.66
CA VAL A 47 7.35 0.77 -1.80
C VAL A 47 6.75 -0.41 -2.57
N ARG A 48 6.79 -1.60 -1.97
CA ARG A 48 6.16 -2.82 -2.53
C ARG A 48 5.06 -3.29 -1.60
N LEU A 49 3.84 -3.40 -2.11
CA LEU A 49 2.73 -4.02 -1.39
C LEU A 49 2.59 -5.46 -1.88
N ILE A 50 2.93 -6.39 -1.02
CA ILE A 50 2.95 -7.81 -1.36
C ILE A 50 1.69 -8.45 -0.81
N ARG A 51 0.96 -9.18 -1.68
CA ARG A 51 -0.31 -9.85 -1.33
C ARG A 51 -1.38 -8.87 -0.82
N SER A 52 -1.39 -7.65 -1.37
CA SER A 52 -2.38 -6.61 -1.06
C SER A 52 -3.82 -7.14 -1.21
N PRO A 53 -4.76 -6.79 -0.30
CA PRO A 53 -6.17 -7.00 -0.54
C PRO A 53 -6.62 -6.39 -1.87
N GLN A 54 -7.54 -7.06 -2.57
CA GLN A 54 -7.96 -6.68 -3.92
C GLN A 54 -8.57 -5.27 -3.97
N MET A 55 -9.42 -4.91 -2.99
CA MET A 55 -10.02 -3.58 -2.94
C MET A 55 -8.99 -2.44 -2.87
N LEU A 56 -7.87 -2.66 -2.17
CA LEU A 56 -6.77 -1.70 -2.12
C LEU A 56 -6.02 -1.64 -3.45
N ALA A 57 -5.68 -2.80 -4.01
CA ALA A 57 -5.02 -2.90 -5.31
C ALA A 57 -5.84 -2.19 -6.41
N HIS A 58 -7.14 -2.43 -6.44
CA HIS A 58 -8.07 -1.79 -7.36
C HIS A 58 -8.12 -0.27 -7.17
N SER A 59 -8.14 0.20 -5.92
CA SER A 59 -8.16 1.64 -5.62
C SER A 59 -6.86 2.33 -6.05
N ILE A 60 -5.71 1.72 -5.77
CA ILE A 60 -4.38 2.19 -6.19
C ILE A 60 -4.30 2.30 -7.71
N TYR A 61 -4.79 1.28 -8.44
CA TYR A 61 -4.86 1.30 -9.90
C TYR A 61 -5.77 2.43 -10.42
N ARG A 62 -7.00 2.53 -9.90
CA ARG A 62 -7.98 3.55 -10.32
C ARG A 62 -7.47 4.98 -10.08
N LEU A 63 -6.70 5.19 -9.02
CA LEU A 63 -6.09 6.47 -8.68
C LEU A 63 -4.85 6.80 -9.51
N GLY A 64 -4.41 5.90 -10.41
CA GLY A 64 -3.28 6.12 -11.29
C GLY A 64 -1.94 6.12 -10.54
N MET A 65 -1.82 5.38 -9.44
CA MET A 65 -0.60 5.36 -8.62
C MET A 65 0.48 4.40 -9.14
N LEU A 66 0.17 3.58 -10.17
CA LEU A 66 1.06 2.57 -10.75
C LEU A 66 1.51 2.95 -12.17
N THR A 67 1.93 4.20 -12.37
CA THR A 67 2.46 4.66 -13.65
C THR A 67 3.89 4.19 -13.88
N GLU A 68 4.36 4.27 -15.13
CA GLU A 68 5.78 4.09 -15.45
C GLU A 68 6.64 5.06 -14.62
N GLY A 69 7.70 4.54 -13.99
CA GLY A 69 8.54 5.30 -13.07
C GLY A 69 7.94 5.54 -11.67
N SER A 70 6.77 4.97 -11.36
CA SER A 70 6.22 5.02 -10.00
C SER A 70 7.14 4.29 -9.01
N ARG A 71 7.24 4.86 -7.81
CA ARG A 71 7.94 4.23 -6.67
C ARG A 71 7.09 3.16 -5.98
N LEU A 72 5.84 2.98 -6.38
CA LEU A 72 4.92 2.00 -5.84
C LEU A 72 4.77 0.79 -6.78
N GLU A 73 4.89 -0.40 -6.22
CA GLU A 73 4.68 -1.68 -6.91
C GLU A 73 3.66 -2.53 -6.14
N LEU A 74 2.76 -3.19 -6.86
CA LEU A 74 1.92 -4.25 -6.33
C LEU A 74 2.53 -5.60 -6.72
N VAL A 75 2.84 -6.42 -5.73
CA VAL A 75 3.41 -7.75 -5.93
C VAL A 75 2.36 -8.78 -5.57
N GLU A 76 1.90 -9.52 -6.58
CA GLU A 76 0.93 -10.61 -6.43
C GLU A 76 -0.29 -10.21 -5.56
N PRO A 77 -1.03 -9.13 -5.89
CA PRO A 77 -2.23 -8.77 -5.14
C PRO A 77 -3.19 -9.96 -5.08
N ARG A 78 -3.88 -10.11 -3.94
CA ARG A 78 -4.85 -11.18 -3.76
C ARG A 78 -6.01 -10.98 -4.74
N GLU A 79 -6.37 -12.04 -5.45
CA GLU A 79 -7.62 -12.08 -6.21
C GLU A 79 -8.78 -12.18 -5.21
N GLU A 80 -9.90 -11.50 -5.47
CA GLU A 80 -11.13 -11.80 -4.75
C GLU A 80 -11.60 -13.18 -5.21
N GLU A 81 -11.86 -14.08 -4.25
CA GLU A 81 -12.72 -15.24 -4.52
C GLU A 81 -14.08 -14.66 -4.90
N GLY A 82 -14.34 -14.56 -6.20
CA GLY A 82 -15.69 -14.33 -6.69
C GLY A 82 -16.53 -15.44 -6.08
N GLU A 83 -17.45 -15.10 -5.18
CA GLU A 83 -18.45 -16.04 -4.69
C GLU A 83 -19.12 -16.63 -5.94
N ALA A 84 -18.75 -17.86 -6.28
CA ALA A 84 -19.50 -18.68 -7.21
C ALA A 84 -20.83 -18.97 -6.52
N SER A 85 -21.77 -18.03 -6.65
CA SER A 85 -23.18 -18.24 -6.36
C SER A 85 -23.87 -18.97 -7.50
#